data_AF-B2HPJ8-F1
#
_entry.id   AF-B2HPJ8-F1
#
_cell.length_a   1.000
_cell.length_b   1.000
_cell.length_c   1.000
_cell.angle_alpha   90.00
_cell.angle_beta   90.00
_cell.angle_gamma   90.00
#
_symmetry.space_group_name_H-M   'P 1'
#
loop_
_entity.id
_entity.type
_entity.pdbx_description
1 polymer ?
#
loop_
_entity_poly.entity_id
_entity_poly.type
_entity_poly.pdbx_seq_one_letter_code
_entity_poly.pdbx_strand_id
1 'polypeptide(L)' 'MSDSLKPPCPIWADDGTSGIAVWVNGGLVEITLAGFARLTPDEAADLPAAFTQAIDDARSWAARWDSASRTYTGGEPR' A
#
# COMPACT_ATOMS: atom_id res chain seq x y z
N MET A 1 14.17 4.82 18.25
CA MET A 1 13.64 4.25 17.01
C MET A 1 12.85 5.37 16.35
N SER A 2 13.19 5.75 15.12
CA SER A 2 12.53 6.89 14.47
C SER A 2 11.14 6.41 14.05
N ASP A 3 10.09 6.82 14.76
CA ASP A 3 8.72 6.74 14.26
C ASP A 3 8.71 7.43 12.89
N SER A 4 8.66 6.67 11.81
CA SER A 4 8.60 7.26 10.48
C SER A 4 7.25 7.98 10.39
N LEU A 5 7.26 9.32 10.32
CA LEU A 5 6.07 10.14 10.07
C LEU A 5 5.58 10.05 8.61
N LYS A 6 5.97 8.99 7.89
CA LYS A 6 5.67 8.80 6.47
C LYS A 6 5.41 7.33 6.19
N PRO A 7 4.44 7.03 5.31
CA PRO A 7 4.20 5.67 4.86
C PRO A 7 5.42 5.11 4.11
N PRO A 8 5.58 3.78 4.10
CA PRO A 8 6.42 3.11 3.10
C PRO A 8 6.01 3.50 1.67
N CYS A 9 6.97 3.47 0.76
CA CYS A 9 6.78 3.89 -0.62
C CYS A 9 7.47 2.88 -1.54
N PRO A 10 6.76 1.88 -2.08
CA PRO A 10 5.33 1.56 -1.91
C PRO A 10 4.97 0.98 -0.52
N ILE A 11 3.67 0.89 -0.19
CA ILE A 11 3.19 0.09 0.96
C ILE A 11 3.50 -1.38 0.72
N TRP A 12 3.18 -1.83 -0.49
CA TRP A 12 3.45 -3.16 -0.98
C TRP A 12 3.50 -3.11 -2.51
N ALA A 13 4.37 -3.92 -3.09
CA ALA A 13 4.35 -4.23 -4.51
C ALA A 13 4.39 -5.74 -4.65
N ASP A 14 3.69 -6.26 -5.65
CA ASP A 14 3.94 -7.63 -6.08
C ASP A 14 5.31 -7.65 -6.76
N ASP A 15 6.30 -8.21 -6.05
CA ASP A 15 7.69 -8.35 -6.50
C ASP A 15 7.83 -9.23 -7.76
N GLY A 16 6.75 -9.92 -8.12
CA GLY A 16 6.64 -10.80 -9.28
C GLY A 16 5.88 -10.17 -10.46
N THR A 17 5.09 -11.00 -11.11
CA THR A 17 4.70 -10.84 -12.52
C THR A 17 3.46 -9.96 -12.72
N SER A 18 2.71 -9.60 -11.66
CA SER A 18 1.43 -8.89 -11.81
C SER A 18 1.56 -7.39 -12.06
N GLY A 19 2.70 -6.79 -11.67
CA GLY A 19 2.90 -5.33 -11.74
C GLY A 19 1.88 -4.53 -10.91
N ILE A 20 1.23 -5.17 -9.94
CA ILE A 20 0.31 -4.52 -9.02
C ILE A 20 1.12 -3.93 -7.87
N ALA A 21 0.81 -2.70 -7.49
CA ALA A 21 1.39 -2.08 -6.31
C ALA A 21 0.37 -1.20 -5.59
N VAL A 22 0.50 -1.12 -4.27
CA VAL A 22 -0.32 -0.27 -3.41
C VAL A 22 0.57 0.82 -2.81
N TRP A 23 0.13 2.06 -2.96
CA TRP A 23 0.78 3.26 -2.47
C TRP A 23 -0.18 4.08 -1.62
N VAL A 24 0.38 5.04 -0.90
CA VAL A 24 -0.39 6.10 -0.25
C VAL A 24 0.13 7.44 -0.73
N ASN A 25 -0.76 8.28 -1.23
CA ASN A 25 -0.46 9.61 -1.72
C ASN A 25 -1.33 10.63 -0.98
N GLY A 26 -0.79 11.19 0.11
CA GLY A 26 -1.59 11.95 1.06
C GLY A 26 -2.66 11.09 1.70
N GLY A 27 -3.92 11.55 1.66
CA GLY A 27 -5.09 10.84 2.18
C GLY A 27 -5.72 9.85 1.20
N LEU A 28 -5.02 9.52 0.11
CA LEU A 28 -5.51 8.64 -0.95
C LEU A 28 -4.74 7.32 -0.96
N VAL A 29 -5.46 6.23 -1.21
CA VAL A 29 -4.87 4.93 -1.58
C VAL A 29 -4.74 4.91 -3.09
N GLU A 30 -3.52 4.72 -3.59
CA GLU A 30 -3.21 4.67 -5.01
C GLU A 30 -2.81 3.24 -5.38
N ILE A 31 -3.48 2.68 -6.39
CA ILE A 31 -3.26 1.29 -6.83
C ILE A 31 -2.74 1.34 -8.25
N THR A 32 -1.52 0.86 -8.45
CA THR A 32 -0.98 0.60 -9.79
C THR A 32 -1.46 -0.76 -10.24
N LEU A 33 -1.96 -0.86 -11.47
CA LEU A 33 -2.34 -2.10 -12.12
C LEU A 33 -1.52 -2.25 -13.40
N ALA A 34 -0.97 -3.44 -13.66
CA ALA A 34 -0.54 -3.77 -15.01
C ALA A 34 -1.77 -3.96 -15.91
N GLY A 35 -1.65 -3.64 -17.20
CA GLY A 35 -2.74 -3.87 -18.15
C GLY A 35 -3.16 -5.34 -18.26
N PHE A 36 -2.19 -6.26 -18.22
CA PHE A 36 -2.42 -7.71 -18.18
C PHE A 36 -1.20 -8.43 -17.63
N ALA A 37 -1.42 -9.43 -16.78
CA ALA A 37 -0.39 -10.31 -16.25
C ALA A 37 -0.81 -11.78 -16.32
N ARG A 38 0.19 -12.68 -16.39
CA ARG A 38 -0.01 -14.12 -16.27
C ARG A 38 0.63 -14.58 -14.97
N LEU A 39 -0.15 -15.27 -14.16
CA LEU A 39 0.27 -15.82 -12.88
C LEU A 39 0.14 -17.34 -12.94
N THR A 40 0.98 -18.03 -12.18
CA THR A 40 0.74 -19.42 -11.80
C THR A 40 -0.50 -19.51 -10.90
N PRO A 41 -1.14 -20.69 -10.79
CA PRO A 41 -2.30 -20.86 -9.91
C PRO A 41 -2.01 -20.48 -8.44
N ASP A 42 -0.83 -20.80 -7.93
CA ASP A 42 -0.44 -20.49 -6.54
C ASP A 42 -0.27 -18.98 -6.35
N GLU A 43 0.44 -18.29 -7.24
CA GLU A 43 0.55 -16.82 -7.23
C GLU A 43 -0.83 -16.15 -7.30
N ALA A 44 -1.74 -16.68 -8.13
CA ALA A 44 -3.10 -16.17 -8.24
C ALA A 44 -3.95 -16.41 -6.97
N ALA A 45 -3.66 -17.48 -6.23
CA ALA A 45 -4.33 -17.80 -4.97
C ALA A 45 -3.82 -16.94 -3.80
N ASP A 46 -2.52 -16.61 -3.80
CA ASP A 46 -1.88 -15.82 -2.74
C ASP A 46 -2.11 -14.31 -2.90
N LEU A 47 -2.21 -13.83 -4.15
CA LEU A 47 -2.34 -12.40 -4.48
C LEU A 47 -3.48 -11.68 -3.73
N PRO A 48 -4.73 -12.20 -3.64
CA PRO A 48 -5.82 -11.50 -2.98
C PRO A 48 -5.56 -11.22 -1.50
N ALA A 49 -4.89 -12.13 -0.79
CA ALA A 49 -4.60 -11.98 0.63
C ALA A 49 -3.56 -10.88 0.87
N ALA A 50 -2.44 -10.93 0.13
CA ALA A 50 -1.39 -9.90 0.19
C ALA A 50 -1.94 -8.52 -0.21
N PHE A 51 -2.73 -8.45 -1.27
CA PHE A 51 -3.34 -7.22 -1.74
C PHE A 51 -4.33 -6.64 -0.72
N THR A 52 -5.16 -7.48 -0.10
CA THR A 52 -6.12 -7.04 0.93
C THR A 52 -5.39 -6.44 2.13
N GLN A 53 -4.35 -7.11 2.62
CA GLN A 53 -3.54 -6.60 3.73
C GLN A 53 -2.90 -5.26 3.38
N ALA A 54 -2.34 -5.13 2.18
CA ALA A 54 -1.74 -3.89 1.71
C ALA A 54 -2.75 -2.72 1.63
N ILE A 55 -3.99 -2.99 1.23
CA ILE A 55 -5.06 -1.98 1.22
C ILE A 55 -5.40 -1.53 2.63
N ASP A 56 -5.49 -2.42 3.60
CA ASP A 56 -5.80 -2.04 4.99
C ASP A 56 -4.66 -1.22 5.61
N ASP A 57 -3.40 -1.60 5.37
CA ASP A 57 -2.24 -0.80 5.81
C ASP A 57 -2.24 0.58 5.15
N ALA A 58 -2.53 0.66 3.85
CA ALA A 58 -2.62 1.90 3.10
C ALA A 58 -3.75 2.80 3.63
N ARG A 59 -4.91 2.22 3.98
CA ARG A 59 -6.03 2.95 4.61
C ARG A 59 -5.63 3.51 5.97
N SER A 60 -4.94 2.73 6.79
CA SER A 60 -4.43 3.17 8.10
C SER A 60 -3.44 4.33 7.97
N TRP A 61 -2.63 4.38 6.91
CA TRP A 61 -1.76 5.51 6.61
C TRP A 61 -2.51 6.72 6.05
N ALA A 62 -3.40 6.52 5.08
CA ALA A 62 -4.20 7.57 4.47
C ALA A 62 -5.04 8.33 5.52
N ALA A 63 -5.58 7.62 6.50
CA ALA A 63 -6.36 8.21 7.60
C ALA A 63 -5.55 9.16 8.50
N ARG A 64 -4.21 9.08 8.47
CA ARG A 64 -3.31 9.95 9.25
C ARG A 64 -2.99 11.26 8.54
N TRP A 65 -3.34 11.39 7.27
CA TRP A 65 -3.02 12.56 6.47
C TRP A 65 -3.80 13.79 6.94
N ASP A 66 -3.07 14.82 7.35
CA ASP A 66 -3.60 16.15 7.56
C ASP A 66 -3.44 16.97 6.27
N SER A 67 -4.57 17.34 5.67
CA SER A 67 -4.60 18.12 4.43
C SER A 67 -4.21 19.58 4.61
N ALA A 68 -4.35 20.13 5.83
CA ALA A 68 -3.99 21.52 6.13
C ALA A 68 -2.47 21.68 6.21
N SER A 69 -1.79 20.79 6.95
CA SER A 69 -0.33 20.80 7.06
C SER A 69 0.38 20.02 5.95
N ARG A 70 -0.35 19.21 5.18
CA ARG A 70 0.20 18.28 4.19
C ARG A 70 1.24 17.32 4.79
N THR A 71 0.93 16.79 5.97
CA THR A 71 1.79 15.83 6.68
C THR A 71 0.99 14.67 7.25
N TYR A 72 1.64 13.54 7.58
CA TYR A 72 1.00 12.45 8.31
C TYR A 72 1.18 12.64 9.81
N THR A 73 0.13 12.30 10.56
CA THR A 73 0.08 12.41 12.01
C THR A 73 0.22 11.03 12.67
N GLY A 74 1.08 10.91 13.69
CA GLY A 74 1.16 9.71 14.55
C GLY A 74 2.09 8.55 14.09
N GLY A 75 2.69 7.88 15.08
CA GLY A 75 3.67 6.77 14.98
C GLY A 75 3.09 5.41 14.54
N GLU A 76 3.94 4.37 14.49
CA GLU A 76 3.74 3.11 13.73
C GLU A 76 2.37 2.41 13.91
N PRO A 77 1.83 1.74 12.86
CA PRO A 77 0.65 0.88 12.98
C PRO A 77 0.86 -0.21 14.05
N ARG A 78 -0.17 -0.47 14.86
CA ARG A 78 -0.20 -1.61 15.80
C ARG A 78 -0.61 -2.89 15.12
#